data_AF-A0A959QG12-F1
#
_entry.id   AF-A0A959QG12-F1
#
_cell.length_a   1.000
_cell.length_b   1.000
_cell.length_c   1.000
_cell.angle_alpha   90.00
_cell.angle_beta   90.00
_cell.angle_gamma   90.00
#
_symmetry.space_group_name_H-M   'P 1'
#
loop_
_entity.id
_entity.type
_entity.pdbx_description
1 polymer ?
#
loop_
_entity_poly.entity_id
_entity_poly.type
_entity_poly.pdbx_seq_one_letter_code
_entity_poly.pdbx_strand_id
1 'polypeptide(L)'
;IEIYRHWPERIAVQLLRDDRLPADAFRETEKEGVWLEKSGKGVVIDSFLAYLDEKIEYREQVRRRATHIDLDALRLASRLKSFEPSK
;
A
#
# COMPACT_ATOMS: atom_id res chain seq x y z
N ILE A 1 -1.01 6.21 -7.83
CA ILE A 1 -1.21 5.60 -6.50
C ILE A 1 -2.62 5.79 -5.96
N GLU A 2 -3.29 6.93 -6.21
CA GLU A 2 -4.59 7.29 -5.58
C GLU A 2 -5.65 6.19 -5.52
N ILE A 3 -5.86 5.44 -6.61
CA ILE A 3 -6.85 4.34 -6.66
C ILE A 3 -6.65 3.32 -5.51
N TYR A 4 -5.41 3.14 -5.07
CA TYR A 4 -5.01 2.13 -4.08
C TYR A 4 -4.56 2.74 -2.75
N ARG A 5 -4.64 4.07 -2.56
CA ARG A 5 -4.16 4.76 -1.34
C ARG A 5 -4.82 4.23 -0.06
N HIS A 6 -6.10 3.87 -0.14
CA HIS A 6 -6.86 3.32 0.97
C HIS A 6 -6.38 1.96 1.47
N TRP A 7 -5.56 1.23 0.68
CA TRP A 7 -5.02 -0.07 1.07
C TRP A 7 -3.97 0.01 2.18
N PRO A 8 -2.89 0.79 2.06
CA PRO A 8 -1.98 1.00 3.18
C PRO A 8 -2.65 1.71 4.37
N GLU A 9 -3.61 2.60 4.14
CA GLU A 9 -4.37 3.26 5.23
C GLU A 9 -5.12 2.24 6.10
N ARG A 10 -5.78 1.26 5.47
CA ARG A 10 -6.41 0.15 6.19
C ARG A 10 -5.42 -0.59 7.09
N ILE A 11 -4.21 -0.85 6.60
CA ILE A 11 -3.19 -1.55 7.39
C ILE A 11 -2.68 -0.69 8.54
N ALA A 12 -2.50 0.62 8.34
CA ALA A 12 -2.16 1.53 9.43
C ALA A 12 -3.21 1.51 10.54
N VAL A 13 -4.50 1.59 10.19
CA VAL A 13 -5.62 1.53 11.15
C VAL A 13 -5.68 0.17 11.85
N GLN A 14 -5.46 -0.92 11.12
CA GLN A 14 -5.43 -2.26 11.68
C GLN A 14 -4.30 -2.43 12.70
N LEU A 15 -3.09 -1.99 12.37
CA LEU A 15 -1.93 -2.07 13.27
C LEU A 15 -2.12 -1.25 14.55
N LEU A 16 -2.78 -0.09 14.44
CA LEU A 16 -3.16 0.72 15.60
C LEU A 16 -4.17 -0.02 16.49
N ARG A 17 -5.25 -0.55 15.89
CA ARG A 17 -6.30 -1.25 16.62
C ARG A 17 -5.78 -2.50 17.33
N ASP A 18 -4.86 -3.20 16.69
CA ASP A 18 -4.31 -4.46 17.18
C ASP A 18 -3.08 -4.24 18.10
N ASP A 19 -2.76 -2.98 18.46
CA ASP A 19 -1.63 -2.56 19.31
C ASP A 19 -0.27 -3.16 18.87
N ARG A 20 -0.04 -3.18 17.55
CA ARG A 20 1.12 -3.84 16.93
C ARG A 20 2.35 -2.94 16.82
N LEU A 21 2.20 -1.65 17.14
CA LEU A 21 3.25 -0.64 17.05
C LEU A 21 3.37 0.07 18.41
N PRO A 22 4.15 -0.50 19.34
CA PRO A 22 4.39 0.13 20.64
C PRO A 22 5.13 1.47 20.50
N ALA A 23 5.10 2.30 21.54
CA ALA A 23 5.68 3.65 21.50
C ALA A 23 7.18 3.66 21.17
N ASP A 24 7.93 2.62 21.57
CA ASP A 24 9.36 2.45 21.27
C ASP A 24 9.64 2.03 19.82
N ALA A 25 8.61 1.70 19.04
CA ALA A 25 8.70 1.57 17.59
C ALA A 25 8.82 2.94 16.89
N PHE A 26 8.68 4.03 17.63
CA PHE A 26 8.77 5.40 17.13
C PHE A 26 9.86 6.19 17.85
N ARG A 27 10.49 7.09 17.11
CA ARG A 27 11.46 8.04 17.65
C ARG A 27 11.11 9.44 17.20
N GLU A 28 10.94 10.34 18.16
CA GLU A 28 10.83 11.77 17.87
C GLU A 28 12.17 12.32 17.40
N THR A 29 12.11 13.19 16.41
CA THR A 29 13.25 13.95 15.93
C THR A 29 12.94 15.42 16.12
N GLU A 30 13.89 16.16 16.69
CA GLU A 30 13.69 17.57 17.08
C GLU A 30 13.31 18.49 15.89
N LYS A 31 13.56 18.06 14.65
CA LYS A 31 13.35 18.86 13.44
C LYS A 31 12.46 18.21 12.39
N GLU A 32 12.28 16.89 12.42
CA GLU A 32 11.74 16.13 11.28
C GLU A 32 10.48 15.31 11.64
N GLY A 33 9.92 15.53 12.84
CA GLY A 33 8.72 14.83 13.31
C GLY A 33 9.03 13.44 13.86
N VAL A 34 8.13 12.49 13.64
CA VAL A 34 8.22 11.14 14.22
C VAL A 34 8.70 10.15 13.18
N TRP A 35 9.75 9.42 13.51
CA TRP A 35 10.32 8.37 12.67
C TRP A 35 9.90 7.00 13.16
N LEU A 36 9.56 6.12 12.23
CA LEU A 36 9.37 4.71 12.51
C LEU A 36 10.74 4.03 12.61
N GLU A 37 11.01 3.36 13.71
CA GLU A 37 12.24 2.62 13.95
C GLU A 37 12.23 1.28 13.20
N LYS A 38 13.39 0.61 13.16
CA LYS A 38 13.56 -0.66 12.42
C LYS A 38 12.55 -1.74 12.85
N SER A 39 12.25 -1.82 14.15
CA SER A 39 11.25 -2.73 14.72
C SER A 39 9.86 -2.48 14.13
N GLY A 40 9.39 -1.23 14.15
CA GLY A 40 8.11 -0.83 13.58
C GLY A 40 8.06 -0.99 12.05
N LYS A 41 9.15 -0.67 11.35
CA LYS A 41 9.24 -0.83 9.89
C LYS A 41 9.00 -2.28 9.47
N GLY A 42 9.61 -3.24 10.16
CA GLY A 42 9.40 -4.67 9.89
C GLY A 42 7.92 -5.05 9.99
N VAL A 43 7.27 -4.66 11.09
CA VAL A 43 5.85 -4.93 11.32
C VAL A 43 4.96 -4.35 10.22
N VAL A 44 5.19 -3.08 9.83
CA VAL A 44 4.41 -2.42 8.78
C VAL A 44 4.60 -3.09 7.43
N ILE A 45 5.85 -3.36 7.04
CA ILE A 45 6.19 -3.99 5.75
C ILE A 45 5.56 -5.36 5.66
N ASP A 46 5.77 -6.22 6.67
CA ASP A 46 5.29 -7.60 6.65
C ASP A 46 3.76 -7.65 6.61
N SER A 47 3.09 -6.78 7.38
CA SER A 47 1.63 -6.71 7.40
C SER A 47 1.05 -6.23 6.07
N PHE A 48 1.68 -5.25 5.44
CA PHE A 48 1.23 -4.75 4.14
C PHE A 48 1.50 -5.75 3.01
N LEU A 49 2.66 -6.43 3.02
CA LEU A 49 2.97 -7.47 2.04
C LEU A 49 2.02 -8.66 2.16
N ALA A 50 1.69 -9.10 3.39
CA ALA A 50 0.69 -10.12 3.61
C ALA A 50 -0.68 -9.70 3.05
N TYR A 51 -1.11 -8.46 3.32
CA TYR A 51 -2.34 -7.90 2.78
C TYR A 51 -2.35 -7.83 1.24
N LEU A 52 -1.21 -7.55 0.62
CA LEU A 52 -1.07 -7.53 -0.84
C LEU A 52 -1.08 -8.94 -1.46
N ASP A 53 -0.69 -9.97 -0.71
CA ASP A 53 -0.66 -11.37 -1.16
C ASP A 53 -2.02 -12.07 -1.08
N GLU A 54 -2.95 -11.53 -0.30
CA GLU A 54 -4.33 -12.00 -0.22
C GLU A 54 -5.03 -11.96 -1.59
N LYS A 55 -5.71 -13.07 -1.93
CA LYS A 55 -6.59 -13.14 -3.10
C LYS A 55 -7.93 -12.51 -2.78
N ILE A 56 -8.35 -11.56 -3.61
CA ILE A 56 -9.67 -10.94 -3.54
C ILE A 56 -10.37 -11.03 -4.89
N GLU A 57 -11.69 -10.92 -4.86
CA GLU A 57 -12.46 -10.58 -6.03
C GLU A 57 -12.51 -9.06 -6.17
N TYR A 58 -11.98 -8.54 -7.27
CA TYR A 58 -12.03 -7.13 -7.59
C TYR A 58 -12.12 -6.93 -9.09
N ARG A 59 -13.11 -6.14 -9.53
CA ARG A 59 -13.45 -5.94 -10.94
C ARG A 59 -13.61 -7.27 -11.69
N GLU A 60 -14.43 -8.16 -11.12
CA GLU A 60 -14.79 -9.48 -11.69
C GLU A 60 -13.61 -10.44 -11.89
N GLN A 61 -12.46 -10.16 -11.26
CA GLN A 61 -11.27 -10.99 -11.33
C GLN A 61 -10.86 -11.42 -9.93
N VAL A 62 -10.58 -12.72 -9.79
CA VAL A 62 -10.02 -13.28 -8.56
C VAL A 62 -8.50 -13.37 -8.71
N ARG A 63 -7.79 -12.43 -8.08
CA ARG A 63 -6.32 -12.31 -8.12
C ARG A 63 -5.81 -11.79 -6.78
N ARG A 64 -4.48 -11.83 -6.59
CA ARG A 64 -3.85 -11.16 -5.45
C ARG A 64 -4.07 -9.66 -5.56
N ARG A 65 -4.19 -8.96 -4.43
CA ARG A 65 -4.29 -7.50 -4.40
C ARG A 65 -3.17 -6.83 -5.21
N ALA A 66 -1.92 -7.24 -5.03
CA ALA A 66 -0.79 -6.73 -5.82
C ALA A 66 -1.01 -6.85 -7.33
N THR A 67 -1.52 -7.99 -7.80
CA THR A 67 -1.77 -8.23 -9.22
C THR A 67 -2.81 -7.27 -9.81
N HIS A 68 -3.80 -6.82 -9.03
CA HIS A 68 -4.74 -5.80 -9.52
C HIS A 68 -4.05 -4.46 -9.82
N ILE A 69 -3.06 -4.08 -9.00
CA ILE A 69 -2.26 -2.87 -9.22
C ILE A 69 -1.46 -3.01 -10.53
N ASP A 70 -0.79 -4.15 -10.72
CA ASP A 70 0.00 -4.41 -11.92
C ASP A 70 -0.85 -4.40 -13.19
N LEU A 71 -2.05 -5.00 -13.14
CA LEU A 71 -2.99 -5.01 -14.26
C LEU A 71 -3.50 -3.60 -14.58
N ASP A 72 -3.72 -2.75 -13.58
CA ASP A 72 -4.09 -1.35 -13.80
C ASP A 72 -2.96 -0.53 -14.41
N ALA A 73 -1.72 -0.73 -13.95
CA ALA A 73 -0.56 -0.11 -14.55
C ALA A 73 -0.39 -0.53 -16.02
N LEU A 74 -0.56 -1.83 -16.31
CA LEU A 74 -0.52 -2.35 -17.68
C LEU A 74 -1.65 -1.77 -18.54
N ARG A 75 -2.88 -1.70 -18.02
CA ARG A 75 -4.02 -1.08 -18.73
C ARG A 75 -3.74 0.38 -19.06
N LEU A 76 -3.18 1.15 -18.12
CA LEU A 76 -2.79 2.53 -18.36
C LEU A 76 -1.71 2.62 -19.45
N ALA A 77 -0.67 1.79 -19.37
CA ALA A 77 0.40 1.76 -20.36
C ALA A 77 -0.13 1.44 -21.77
N SER A 78 -1.06 0.48 -21.89
CA SER A 78 -1.71 0.15 -23.17
C SER A 78 -2.51 1.33 -23.73
N ARG A 79 -3.23 2.08 -22.87
CA ARG A 79 -3.96 3.29 -23.28
C ARG A 79 -3.04 4.40 -23.77
N LEU A 80 -1.89 4.57 -23.11
CA LEU A 80 -0.89 5.56 -23.50
C LEU A 80 -0.24 5.22 -24.83
N LYS A 81 -0.03 3.94 -25.16
CA LYS A 81 0.47 3.52 -26.48
C LYS A 81 -0.47 3.90 -27.62
N SER A 82 -1.78 3.89 -27.38
CA SER A 82 -2.82 4.27 -28.36
C SER A 82 -3.24 5.74 -28.26
N PHE A 83 -2.56 6.55 -27.43
CA PHE A 83 -2.95 7.94 -27.21
C PHE A 83 -2.39 8.83 -28.31
N GLU A 84 -3.27 9.38 -29.14
CA GLU A 84 -2.96 10.48 -30.05
C GLU A 84 -3.40 11.79 -29.40
N PRO A 85 -2.47 12.69 -29.01
CA PRO A 85 -2.86 13.99 -28.46
C PRO A 85 -3.58 14.81 -29.53
N SER A 86 -4.74 15.37 -29.17
CA SER A 86 -5.46 16.34 -29.98
C SER A 86 -4.52 17.49 -30.36
N LYS A 87 -4.43 17.82 -31.65
CA LYS A 87 -3.69 18.99 -32.15
C LYS A 87 -4.35 20.30 -31.69
#